data_AF-A0A950RP83-F1
#
_entry.id   AF-A0A950RP83-F1
#
_cell.length_a   1.000
_cell.length_b   1.000
_cell.length_c   1.000
_cell.angle_alpha   90.00
_cell.angle_beta   90.00
_cell.angle_gamma   90.00
#
_symmetry.space_group_name_H-M   'P 1'
#
loop_
_entity.id
_entity.type
_entity.pdbx_description
1 polymer ?
#
loop_
_entity_poly.entity_id
_entity_poly.type
_entity_poly.pdbx_seq_one_letter_code
_entity_poly.pdbx_strand_id
1 'polypeptide(L)'
;MASADKVEIRPRTTGEILDDAWRLYLSNVPLLLALSGLFTVPLATTLLLLLTLPRPENLVLQFVLPVLTALALPITGLASGACQAAFLRLAEGEAAGLKSCWGAALRQGLDHAAARALLVLVTSPALLLVVAPAVVLWVIGLGVHPVLARGEGRLLQALGTSAREIQRQPVKSLVVFLVRPVLLLFAVFNLHMFLWGGLWVAENLAGLDVAFLRVSLSLFNPVYDAGLVLAAWILLVPYAEAVNYLLHIDAEARFQGLDLEYRVQRLFPSIHRAQTGMILAAVALGLTWTGAARAVDHRAEVQKARKDLAGIQREVAAANPYPGGARWSRRLSRIAEELDPGGTVKQGRYRWFRQGIQGFARLPKEEALNTLTELDRKLALVEASLPPAESPQQAGSSPPLTTDDIKKLLPPGSEEANKNPGAAPKPS
;
A
#
# COMPACT_ATOMS: atom_id res chain seq x y z
N MET A 1 -30.22 -10.83 -10.60
CA MET A 1 -28.99 -10.13 -11.02
C MET A 1 -28.41 -9.49 -9.77
N ALA A 2 -27.33 -10.03 -9.24
CA ALA A 2 -26.64 -9.40 -8.11
C ALA A 2 -26.20 -8.01 -8.56
N SER A 3 -26.41 -6.99 -7.73
CA SER A 3 -25.79 -5.67 -7.93
C SER A 3 -24.32 -5.90 -8.20
N ALA A 4 -23.75 -5.22 -9.20
CA ALA A 4 -22.30 -5.21 -9.37
C ALA A 4 -21.70 -4.72 -8.05
N ASP A 5 -21.21 -5.65 -7.23
CA ASP A 5 -20.81 -5.39 -5.87
C ASP A 5 -19.60 -4.47 -5.92
N LYS A 6 -19.84 -3.22 -5.54
CA LYS A 6 -18.81 -2.21 -5.40
C LYS A 6 -17.70 -2.79 -4.53
N VAL A 7 -16.47 -2.74 -5.00
CA VAL A 7 -15.31 -3.23 -4.24
C VAL A 7 -15.23 -2.45 -2.94
N GLU A 8 -15.59 -3.09 -1.82
CA GLU A 8 -15.60 -2.45 -0.51
C GLU A 8 -14.17 -2.08 -0.10
N ILE A 9 -13.90 -0.81 0.20
CA ILE A 9 -12.58 -0.38 0.69
C ILE A 9 -12.55 -0.62 2.20
N ARG A 10 -11.99 -1.76 2.61
CA ARG A 10 -11.79 -2.12 4.01
C ARG A 10 -10.49 -2.90 4.21
N PRO A 11 -9.94 -2.90 5.44
CA PRO A 11 -8.87 -3.80 5.81
C PRO A 11 -9.33 -5.26 5.68
N ARG A 12 -8.52 -6.07 5.01
CA ARG A 12 -8.75 -7.49 4.77
C ARG A 12 -7.67 -8.33 5.44
N THR A 13 -7.99 -9.57 5.75
CA THR A 13 -6.99 -10.61 6.04
C THR A 13 -6.34 -11.11 4.74
N THR A 14 -5.23 -11.86 4.83
CA THR A 14 -4.62 -12.46 3.63
C THR A 14 -5.57 -13.41 2.92
N GLY A 15 -6.32 -14.22 3.68
CA GLY A 15 -7.29 -15.17 3.14
C GLY A 15 -8.43 -14.45 2.39
N GLU A 16 -8.96 -13.38 2.97
CA GLU A 16 -9.99 -12.56 2.32
C GLU A 16 -9.50 -11.93 1.03
N ILE A 17 -8.24 -11.45 0.96
CA ILE A 17 -7.67 -10.94 -0.30
C ILE A 17 -7.66 -12.03 -1.38
N LEU A 18 -7.24 -13.25 -1.04
CA LEU A 18 -7.15 -14.36 -1.99
C LEU A 18 -8.55 -14.82 -2.46
N ASP A 19 -9.53 -14.89 -1.54
CA ASP A 19 -10.92 -15.24 -1.88
C ASP A 19 -11.58 -14.15 -2.73
N ASP A 20 -11.49 -12.89 -2.33
CA ASP A 20 -12.04 -11.76 -3.08
C ASP A 20 -11.41 -11.64 -4.47
N ALA A 21 -10.11 -11.93 -4.61
CA ALA A 21 -9.44 -11.95 -5.91
C ALA A 21 -10.02 -13.03 -6.84
N TRP A 22 -10.34 -14.22 -6.33
CA TRP A 22 -11.04 -15.24 -7.11
C TRP A 22 -12.42 -14.79 -7.53
N ARG A 23 -13.21 -14.17 -6.64
CA ARG A 23 -14.54 -13.64 -6.98
C ARG A 23 -14.45 -12.56 -8.06
N LEU A 24 -13.49 -11.64 -7.93
CA LEU A 24 -13.25 -10.56 -8.89
C LEU A 24 -12.82 -11.10 -10.27
N TYR A 25 -11.93 -12.09 -10.28
CA TYR A 25 -11.50 -12.77 -11.49
C TYR A 25 -12.65 -13.54 -12.15
N LEU A 26 -13.34 -14.40 -11.39
CA LEU A 26 -14.39 -15.29 -11.90
C LEU A 26 -15.61 -14.52 -12.43
N SER A 27 -15.94 -13.39 -11.83
CA SER A 27 -17.03 -12.52 -12.31
C SER A 27 -16.71 -11.82 -13.63
N ASN A 28 -15.43 -11.74 -14.03
CA ASN A 28 -14.98 -10.98 -15.21
C ASN A 28 -14.02 -11.76 -16.11
N VAL A 29 -14.03 -13.11 -16.07
CA VAL A 29 -13.06 -13.97 -16.78
C VAL A 29 -12.90 -13.59 -18.25
N PRO A 30 -13.97 -13.45 -19.06
CA PRO A 30 -13.81 -13.21 -20.50
C PRO A 30 -13.11 -11.88 -20.77
N LEU A 31 -13.47 -10.83 -20.03
CA LEU A 31 -12.86 -9.52 -20.15
C LEU A 31 -11.39 -9.56 -19.74
N LEU A 32 -11.08 -10.12 -18.57
CA LEU A 32 -9.73 -10.09 -18.03
C LEU A 32 -8.76 -10.98 -18.82
N LEU A 33 -9.22 -12.14 -19.32
CA LEU A 33 -8.42 -12.98 -20.22
C LEU A 33 -8.19 -12.30 -21.58
N ALA A 34 -9.16 -11.52 -22.10
CA ALA A 34 -8.96 -10.75 -23.31
C ALA A 34 -7.98 -9.58 -23.11
N LEU A 35 -8.01 -8.93 -21.93
CA LEU A 35 -7.05 -7.88 -21.57
C LEU A 35 -5.63 -8.44 -21.36
N SER A 36 -5.48 -9.58 -20.70
CA SER A 36 -4.14 -10.16 -20.47
C SER A 36 -3.61 -10.90 -21.70
N GLY A 37 -4.48 -11.68 -22.35
CA GLY A 37 -4.14 -12.61 -23.43
C GLY A 37 -3.53 -11.94 -24.65
N LEU A 38 -3.88 -10.69 -24.95
CA LEU A 38 -3.33 -9.94 -26.09
C LEU A 38 -1.79 -9.88 -26.07
N PHE A 39 -1.18 -9.89 -24.89
CA PHE A 39 0.29 -9.83 -24.74
C PHE A 39 0.90 -11.10 -24.15
N THR A 40 0.18 -11.83 -23.30
CA THR A 40 0.72 -13.06 -22.69
C THR A 40 0.71 -14.23 -23.67
N VAL A 41 -0.27 -14.33 -24.58
CA VAL A 41 -0.32 -15.38 -25.60
C VAL A 41 0.84 -15.24 -26.59
N PRO A 42 1.09 -14.07 -27.22
CA PRO A 42 2.24 -13.91 -28.10
C PRO A 42 3.57 -14.24 -27.42
N LEU A 43 3.77 -13.81 -26.17
CA LEU A 43 4.96 -14.15 -25.39
C LEU A 43 5.11 -15.67 -25.23
N ALA A 44 4.05 -16.36 -24.81
CA ALA A 44 4.06 -17.81 -24.65
C ALA A 44 4.33 -18.53 -25.99
N THR A 45 3.72 -18.06 -27.08
CA THR A 45 3.97 -18.58 -28.43
C THR A 45 5.43 -18.40 -28.82
N THR A 46 6.02 -17.20 -28.66
CA THR A 46 7.43 -16.97 -29.00
C THR A 46 8.38 -17.80 -28.13
N LEU A 47 8.06 -18.00 -26.85
CA LEU A 47 8.81 -18.88 -25.96
C LEU A 47 8.76 -20.34 -26.41
N LEU A 48 7.57 -20.84 -26.76
CA LEU A 48 7.42 -22.21 -27.26
C LEU A 48 8.14 -22.40 -28.60
N LEU A 49 8.04 -21.44 -29.52
CA LEU A 49 8.79 -21.46 -30.77
C LEU A 49 10.31 -21.46 -30.51
N LEU A 50 10.78 -20.67 -29.54
CA LEU A 50 12.19 -20.62 -29.17
C LEU A 50 12.69 -21.96 -28.60
N LEU A 51 11.82 -22.70 -27.90
CA LEU A 51 12.15 -24.01 -27.32
C LEU A 51 12.02 -25.17 -28.31
N THR A 52 11.20 -25.03 -29.36
CA THR A 52 10.83 -26.15 -30.25
C THR A 52 11.48 -26.08 -31.62
N LEU A 53 11.76 -24.89 -32.15
CA LEU A 53 12.33 -24.75 -33.47
C LEU A 53 13.81 -25.16 -33.47
N PRO A 54 14.27 -25.88 -34.52
CA PRO A 54 15.68 -26.15 -34.68
C PRO A 54 16.46 -24.84 -34.82
N ARG A 55 17.68 -24.80 -34.28
CA ARG A 55 18.55 -23.62 -34.36
C ARG A 55 18.82 -23.30 -35.84
N PRO A 56 18.49 -22.09 -36.33
CA PRO A 56 18.71 -21.76 -37.73
C PRO A 56 20.21 -21.65 -38.03
N GLU A 57 20.61 -22.05 -39.24
CA GLU A 57 22.02 -21.97 -39.67
C GLU A 57 22.49 -20.52 -39.87
N ASN A 58 21.58 -19.63 -40.28
CA ASN A 58 21.87 -18.22 -40.47
C ASN A 58 22.02 -17.48 -39.13
N LEU A 59 23.18 -16.87 -38.90
CA LEU A 59 23.49 -16.12 -37.67
C LEU A 59 22.47 -15.02 -37.33
N VAL A 60 21.94 -14.30 -38.33
CA VAL A 60 20.95 -13.23 -38.08
C VAL A 60 19.65 -13.85 -37.54
N LEU A 61 19.17 -14.93 -38.17
CA LEU A 61 17.96 -15.63 -37.75
C LEU A 61 18.09 -16.24 -36.34
N GLN A 62 19.31 -16.57 -35.90
CA GLN A 62 19.56 -17.06 -34.53
C GLN A 62 19.21 -16.02 -33.46
N PHE A 63 19.31 -14.72 -33.78
CA PHE A 63 19.03 -13.65 -32.81
C PHE A 63 17.61 -13.10 -32.90
N VAL A 64 16.92 -13.24 -34.05
CA VAL A 64 15.58 -12.67 -34.24
C VAL A 64 14.59 -13.18 -33.19
N LEU A 65 14.48 -14.51 -33.03
CA LEU A 65 13.50 -15.09 -32.11
C LEU A 65 13.79 -14.81 -30.62
N PRO A 66 15.05 -14.92 -30.13
CA PRO A 66 15.39 -14.45 -28.79
C PRO A 66 15.10 -12.97 -28.55
N VAL A 67 15.42 -12.10 -29.51
CA VAL A 67 15.16 -10.65 -29.39
C VAL A 67 13.67 -10.37 -29.35
N LEU A 68 12.87 -10.98 -30.23
CA LEU A 68 11.41 -10.85 -30.20
C LEU A 68 10.83 -11.31 -28.86
N THR A 69 11.32 -12.44 -28.33
CA THR A 69 10.88 -12.96 -27.04
C THR A 69 11.27 -12.01 -25.89
N ALA A 70 12.50 -11.49 -25.92
CA ALA A 70 13.00 -10.53 -24.94
C ALA A 70 12.22 -9.20 -24.99
N LEU A 71 11.76 -8.76 -26.16
CA LEU A 71 10.91 -7.57 -26.32
C LEU A 71 9.46 -7.82 -25.91
N ALA A 72 8.92 -9.02 -26.18
CA ALA A 72 7.55 -9.39 -25.80
C ALA A 72 7.36 -9.41 -24.27
N LEU A 73 8.40 -9.74 -23.52
CA LEU A 73 8.34 -9.89 -22.07
C LEU A 73 8.01 -8.56 -21.35
N PRO A 74 8.72 -7.43 -21.57
CA PRO A 74 8.33 -6.11 -21.08
C PRO A 74 6.91 -5.71 -21.49
N ILE A 75 6.50 -6.02 -22.71
CA ILE A 75 5.18 -5.64 -23.24
C ILE A 75 4.04 -6.28 -22.44
N THR A 76 4.27 -7.41 -21.76
CA THR A 76 3.29 -7.98 -20.81
C THR A 76 2.95 -7.05 -19.65
N GLY A 77 3.78 -6.05 -19.34
CA GLY A 77 3.41 -4.99 -18.40
C GLY A 77 2.14 -4.23 -18.81
N LEU A 78 1.89 -4.08 -20.12
CA LEU A 78 0.65 -3.47 -20.62
C LEU A 78 -0.59 -4.31 -20.27
N ALA A 79 -0.48 -5.64 -20.32
CA ALA A 79 -1.54 -6.54 -19.89
C ALA A 79 -1.85 -6.35 -18.39
N SER A 80 -0.80 -6.26 -17.55
CA SER A 80 -0.96 -5.90 -16.13
C SER A 80 -1.67 -4.55 -15.98
N GLY A 81 -1.21 -3.50 -16.67
CA GLY A 81 -1.84 -2.18 -16.61
C GLY A 81 -3.30 -2.17 -17.05
N ALA A 82 -3.65 -2.94 -18.08
CA ALA A 82 -5.03 -3.05 -18.57
C ALA A 82 -5.95 -3.78 -17.58
N CYS A 83 -5.47 -4.83 -16.93
CA CYS A 83 -6.18 -5.48 -15.83
C CYS A 83 -6.36 -4.53 -14.64
N GLN A 84 -5.32 -3.80 -14.24
CA GLN A 84 -5.40 -2.83 -13.13
C GLN A 84 -6.39 -1.70 -13.43
N ALA A 85 -6.42 -1.19 -14.66
CA ALA A 85 -7.41 -0.21 -15.10
C ALA A 85 -8.85 -0.76 -15.06
N ALA A 86 -9.04 -2.05 -15.36
CA ALA A 86 -10.34 -2.70 -15.23
C ALA A 86 -10.78 -2.76 -13.76
N PHE A 87 -9.89 -3.16 -12.85
CA PHE A 87 -10.20 -3.23 -11.42
C PHE A 87 -10.49 -1.85 -10.81
N LEU A 88 -9.73 -0.82 -11.21
CA LEU A 88 -9.98 0.56 -10.79
C LEU A 88 -11.41 1.02 -11.15
N ARG A 89 -11.82 0.81 -12.40
CA ARG A 89 -13.17 1.13 -12.86
C ARG A 89 -14.26 0.37 -12.12
N LEU A 90 -14.04 -0.93 -11.90
CA LEU A 90 -14.99 -1.75 -11.14
C LEU A 90 -15.14 -1.25 -9.69
N ALA A 91 -14.06 -0.81 -9.04
CA ALA A 91 -14.12 -0.22 -7.71
C ALA A 91 -14.82 1.15 -7.68
N GLU A 92 -14.70 1.93 -8.75
CA GLU A 92 -15.42 3.19 -8.95
C GLU A 92 -16.92 2.97 -9.30
N GLY A 93 -17.33 1.73 -9.58
CA GLY A 93 -18.69 1.40 -10.03
C GLY A 93 -18.92 1.70 -11.51
N GLU A 94 -17.86 1.93 -12.27
CA GLU A 94 -17.91 2.11 -13.72
C GLU A 94 -17.88 0.77 -14.46
N ALA A 95 -18.48 0.73 -15.65
CA ALA A 95 -18.36 -0.42 -16.54
C ALA A 95 -16.92 -0.54 -17.08
N ALA A 96 -16.28 -1.67 -16.81
CA ALA A 96 -14.99 -2.01 -17.40
C ALA A 96 -15.19 -2.56 -18.82
N GLY A 97 -14.62 -1.89 -19.82
CA GLY A 97 -14.66 -2.31 -21.21
C GLY A 97 -13.26 -2.44 -21.81
N LEU A 98 -13.09 -3.30 -22.82
CA LEU A 98 -11.80 -3.53 -23.48
C LEU A 98 -11.15 -2.23 -23.96
N LYS A 99 -11.87 -1.42 -24.73
CA LYS A 99 -11.35 -0.18 -25.32
C LYS A 99 -10.91 0.82 -24.25
N SER A 100 -11.69 0.97 -23.18
CA SER A 100 -11.39 1.92 -22.12
C SER A 100 -10.21 1.50 -21.26
N CYS A 101 -10.13 0.20 -20.92
CA CYS A 101 -9.03 -0.33 -20.12
C CYS A 101 -7.72 -0.31 -20.91
N TRP A 102 -7.75 -0.66 -22.20
CA TRP A 102 -6.58 -0.51 -23.08
C TRP A 102 -6.18 0.95 -23.27
N GLY A 103 -7.15 1.84 -23.46
CA GLY A 103 -6.88 3.28 -23.57
C GLY A 103 -6.20 3.84 -22.32
N ALA A 104 -6.61 3.40 -21.13
CA ALA A 104 -5.96 3.76 -19.88
C ALA A 104 -4.53 3.19 -19.79
N ALA A 105 -4.37 1.89 -20.06
CA ALA A 105 -3.06 1.22 -20.01
C ALA A 105 -2.05 1.81 -20.99
N LEU A 106 -2.47 2.15 -22.21
CA LEU A 106 -1.60 2.72 -23.24
C LEU A 106 -1.11 4.13 -22.90
N ARG A 107 -1.90 4.94 -22.18
CA ARG A 107 -1.47 6.28 -21.73
C ARG A 107 -0.25 6.22 -20.81
N GLN A 108 -0.12 5.14 -20.05
CA GLN A 108 1.01 4.88 -19.15
C GLN A 108 1.84 3.68 -19.63
N GLY A 109 1.72 3.32 -20.91
CA GLY A 109 2.17 2.03 -21.39
C GLY A 109 3.68 1.82 -21.27
N LEU A 110 4.44 2.89 -21.48
CA LEU A 110 5.89 2.89 -21.29
C LEU A 110 6.28 2.64 -19.84
N ASP A 111 5.58 3.22 -18.87
CA ASP A 111 5.87 3.00 -17.45
C ASP A 111 5.57 1.56 -17.03
N HIS A 112 4.46 0.99 -17.52
CA HIS A 112 4.13 -0.41 -17.28
C HIS A 112 5.14 -1.37 -17.92
N ALA A 113 5.54 -1.11 -19.17
CA ALA A 113 6.53 -1.93 -19.86
C ALA A 113 7.91 -1.81 -19.21
N ALA A 114 8.32 -0.61 -18.83
CA ALA A 114 9.58 -0.34 -18.13
C ALA A 114 9.59 -0.99 -16.73
N ALA A 115 8.48 -0.95 -15.99
CA ALA A 115 8.32 -1.68 -14.74
C ALA A 115 8.59 -3.18 -14.92
N ARG A 116 7.96 -3.77 -15.93
CA ARG A 116 8.11 -5.20 -16.22
C ARG A 116 9.53 -5.55 -16.67
N ALA A 117 10.12 -4.74 -17.54
CA ALA A 117 11.51 -4.89 -17.98
C ALA A 117 12.48 -4.84 -16.80
N LEU A 118 12.34 -3.83 -15.93
CA LEU A 118 13.19 -3.66 -14.77
C LEU A 118 13.03 -4.81 -13.78
N LEU A 119 11.80 -5.24 -13.50
CA LEU A 119 11.55 -6.39 -12.63
C LEU A 119 12.24 -7.63 -13.15
N VAL A 120 12.12 -7.96 -14.44
CA VAL A 120 12.82 -9.11 -15.03
C VAL A 120 14.33 -8.92 -14.97
N LEU A 121 14.83 -7.78 -15.46
CA LEU A 121 16.27 -7.53 -15.60
C LEU A 121 17.00 -7.58 -14.26
N VAL A 122 16.35 -7.16 -13.17
CA VAL A 122 16.95 -7.22 -11.83
C VAL A 122 16.70 -8.58 -11.17
N THR A 123 15.49 -9.15 -11.29
CA THR A 123 15.16 -10.40 -10.58
C THR A 123 15.76 -11.65 -11.22
N SER A 124 15.93 -11.70 -12.54
CA SER A 124 16.56 -12.84 -13.21
C SER A 124 18.00 -13.09 -12.76
N PRO A 125 18.93 -12.10 -12.79
CA PRO A 125 20.28 -12.30 -12.26
C PRO A 125 20.29 -12.46 -10.74
N ALA A 126 19.42 -11.76 -10.02
CA ALA A 126 19.30 -11.94 -8.57
C ALA A 126 18.92 -13.38 -8.24
N LEU A 127 17.98 -14.00 -8.97
CA LEU A 127 17.57 -15.38 -8.74
C LEU A 127 18.71 -16.38 -8.99
N LEU A 128 19.58 -16.09 -9.97
CA LEU A 128 20.75 -16.91 -10.29
C LEU A 128 21.86 -16.78 -9.23
N LEU A 129 22.03 -15.59 -8.64
CA LEU A 129 23.11 -15.32 -7.69
C LEU A 129 22.69 -15.57 -6.23
N VAL A 130 21.54 -15.04 -5.81
CA VAL A 130 21.05 -15.08 -4.45
C VAL A 130 19.51 -15.07 -4.42
N VAL A 131 18.90 -16.20 -4.03
CA VAL A 131 17.44 -16.39 -4.00
C VAL A 131 16.72 -15.33 -3.15
N ALA A 132 17.26 -14.98 -1.97
CA ALA A 132 16.57 -14.09 -1.03
C ALA A 132 16.36 -12.64 -1.56
N PRO A 133 17.38 -11.93 -2.09
CA PRO A 133 17.20 -10.65 -2.77
C PRO A 133 16.21 -10.71 -3.93
N ALA A 134 16.21 -11.81 -4.70
CA ALA A 134 15.25 -11.99 -5.78
C ALA A 134 13.81 -12.02 -5.25
N VAL A 135 13.55 -12.79 -4.19
CA VAL A 135 12.23 -12.84 -3.53
C VAL A 135 11.80 -11.45 -3.06
N VAL A 136 12.68 -10.70 -2.40
CA VAL A 136 12.37 -9.33 -1.93
C VAL A 136 11.98 -8.42 -3.10
N LEU A 137 12.75 -8.43 -4.19
CA LEU A 137 12.48 -7.61 -5.37
C LEU A 137 11.18 -8.03 -6.08
N TRP A 138 10.89 -9.32 -6.15
CA TRP A 138 9.62 -9.83 -6.68
C TRP A 138 8.43 -9.40 -5.85
N VAL A 139 8.55 -9.45 -4.52
CA VAL A 139 7.51 -8.95 -3.61
C VAL A 139 7.32 -7.45 -3.82
N ILE A 140 8.39 -6.66 -3.99
CA ILE A 140 8.33 -5.23 -4.37
C ILE A 140 7.60 -5.01 -5.68
N GLY A 141 7.71 -5.90 -6.64
CA GLY A 141 6.98 -5.83 -7.91
C GLY A 141 5.46 -5.92 -7.79
N LEU A 142 4.92 -6.48 -6.69
CA LEU A 142 3.47 -6.73 -6.54
C LEU A 142 2.63 -5.43 -6.58
N GLY A 143 3.09 -4.36 -5.93
CA GLY A 143 2.36 -3.09 -5.84
C GLY A 143 2.63 -2.10 -6.99
N VAL A 144 3.62 -2.37 -7.87
CA VAL A 144 4.06 -1.38 -8.87
C VAL A 144 2.98 -1.08 -9.90
N HIS A 145 2.35 -2.10 -10.48
CA HIS A 145 1.34 -1.91 -11.51
C HIS A 145 0.04 -1.26 -10.99
N PRO A 146 -0.49 -1.63 -9.80
CA PRO A 146 -1.60 -0.88 -9.19
C PRO A 146 -1.30 0.62 -9.01
N VAL A 147 -0.13 0.98 -8.47
CA VAL A 147 0.25 2.39 -8.26
C VAL A 147 0.37 3.13 -9.59
N LEU A 148 0.99 2.51 -10.59
CA LEU A 148 1.10 3.09 -11.93
C LEU A 148 -0.28 3.34 -12.54
N ALA A 149 -1.18 2.35 -12.49
CA ALA A 149 -2.50 2.42 -13.12
C ALA A 149 -3.38 3.56 -12.57
N ARG A 150 -3.15 4.00 -11.33
CA ARG A 150 -3.81 5.18 -10.75
C ARG A 150 -3.27 6.52 -11.26
N GLY A 151 -2.11 6.52 -11.92
CA GLY A 151 -1.42 7.73 -12.36
C GLY A 151 -0.75 8.49 -11.23
N GLU A 152 -0.50 7.85 -10.08
CA GLU A 152 0.05 8.48 -8.87
C GLU A 152 1.59 8.68 -8.90
N GLY A 153 2.22 8.62 -10.07
CA GLY A 153 3.64 8.93 -10.22
C GLY A 153 4.33 8.21 -11.36
N ARG A 154 5.63 8.48 -11.51
CA ARG A 154 6.51 7.76 -12.44
C ARG A 154 6.98 6.43 -11.83
N LEU A 155 7.58 5.57 -12.66
CA LEU A 155 8.10 4.25 -12.26
C LEU A 155 8.87 4.23 -10.92
N LEU A 156 9.82 5.15 -10.70
CA LEU A 156 10.62 5.17 -9.47
C LEU A 156 9.79 5.53 -8.23
N GLN A 157 8.80 6.40 -8.39
CA GLN A 157 7.87 6.73 -7.31
C GLN A 157 6.96 5.54 -7.01
N ALA A 158 6.48 4.85 -8.04
CA ALA A 158 5.69 3.63 -7.88
C ALA A 158 6.46 2.52 -7.15
N LEU A 159 7.74 2.32 -7.47
CA LEU A 159 8.63 1.40 -6.75
C LEU A 159 8.82 1.81 -5.29
N GLY A 160 9.08 3.10 -5.02
CA GLY A 160 9.24 3.61 -3.66
C GLY A 160 7.96 3.50 -2.82
N THR A 161 6.80 3.71 -3.43
CA THR A 161 5.50 3.48 -2.78
C THR A 161 5.27 2.01 -2.50
N SER A 162 5.44 1.13 -3.50
CA SER A 162 5.32 -0.32 -3.31
C SER A 162 6.26 -0.87 -2.22
N ALA A 163 7.52 -0.42 -2.20
CA ALA A 163 8.47 -0.81 -1.16
C ALA A 163 8.01 -0.41 0.25
N ARG A 164 7.43 0.80 0.40
CA ARG A 164 6.85 1.25 1.68
C ARG A 164 5.61 0.45 2.08
N GLU A 165 4.78 0.04 1.12
CA GLU A 165 3.62 -0.83 1.37
C GLU A 165 4.07 -2.19 1.96
N ILE A 166 5.10 -2.79 1.36
CA ILE A 166 5.61 -4.11 1.77
C ILE A 166 6.33 -4.06 3.10
N GLN A 167 7.12 -3.01 3.37
CA GLN A 167 7.79 -2.87 4.67
C GLN A 167 6.81 -2.88 5.84
N ARG A 168 5.56 -2.44 5.62
CA ARG A 168 4.52 -2.44 6.66
C ARG A 168 3.74 -3.75 6.74
N GLN A 169 3.65 -4.49 5.65
CA GLN A 169 2.94 -5.77 5.60
C GLN A 169 3.79 -6.89 4.98
N PRO A 170 5.00 -7.17 5.52
CA PRO A 170 5.94 -8.07 4.86
C PRO A 170 5.42 -9.50 4.82
N VAL A 171 4.81 -9.97 5.93
CA VAL A 171 4.25 -11.33 6.03
C VAL A 171 3.11 -11.53 5.03
N LYS A 172 2.20 -10.56 4.91
CA LYS A 172 1.05 -10.66 4.00
C LYS A 172 1.49 -10.71 2.54
N SER A 173 2.39 -9.82 2.16
CA SER A 173 2.94 -9.74 0.81
C SER A 173 3.75 -11.00 0.46
N LEU A 174 4.51 -11.54 1.42
CA LEU A 174 5.24 -12.79 1.26
C LEU A 174 4.31 -13.98 1.09
N VAL A 175 3.25 -14.11 1.89
CA VAL A 175 2.26 -15.19 1.74
C VAL A 175 1.58 -15.12 0.38
N VAL A 176 1.15 -13.93 -0.04
CA VAL A 176 0.57 -13.69 -1.38
C VAL A 176 1.54 -14.13 -2.48
N PHE A 177 2.83 -13.82 -2.35
CA PHE A 177 3.85 -14.25 -3.29
C PHE A 177 4.01 -15.77 -3.32
N LEU A 178 4.11 -16.42 -2.16
CA LEU A 178 4.32 -17.87 -2.02
C LEU A 178 3.12 -18.72 -2.45
N VAL A 179 1.90 -18.18 -2.37
CA VAL A 179 0.68 -18.88 -2.83
C VAL A 179 0.66 -19.04 -4.35
N ARG A 180 1.28 -18.13 -5.11
CA ARG A 180 1.27 -18.16 -6.60
C ARG A 180 1.90 -19.42 -7.21
N PRO A 181 3.12 -19.83 -6.84
CA PRO A 181 3.70 -21.07 -7.37
C PRO A 181 2.86 -22.29 -6.99
N VAL A 182 2.27 -22.32 -5.80
CA VAL A 182 1.37 -23.42 -5.38
C VAL A 182 0.13 -23.47 -6.28
N LEU A 183 -0.50 -22.33 -6.55
CA LEU A 183 -1.64 -22.24 -7.46
C LEU A 183 -1.27 -22.59 -8.90
N LEU A 184 -0.07 -22.19 -9.35
CA LEU A 184 0.43 -22.55 -10.68
C LEU A 184 0.59 -24.06 -10.80
N LEU A 185 1.24 -24.71 -9.83
CA LEU A 185 1.37 -26.18 -9.80
C LEU A 185 0.01 -26.87 -9.79
N PHE A 186 -0.91 -26.37 -8.97
CA PHE A 186 -2.28 -26.88 -8.92
C PHE A 186 -2.98 -26.73 -10.28
N ALA A 187 -2.87 -25.58 -10.93
CA ALA A 187 -3.47 -25.33 -12.25
C ALA A 187 -2.85 -26.22 -13.34
N VAL A 188 -1.53 -26.40 -13.35
CA VAL A 188 -0.82 -27.31 -14.25
C VAL A 188 -1.33 -28.73 -14.10
N PHE A 189 -1.42 -29.24 -12.86
CA PHE A 189 -1.94 -30.57 -12.59
C PHE A 189 -3.39 -30.74 -13.06
N ASN A 190 -4.27 -29.79 -12.75
CA ASN A 190 -5.67 -29.86 -13.19
C ASN A 190 -5.81 -29.78 -14.71
N LEU A 191 -5.01 -28.95 -15.38
CA LEU A 191 -5.02 -28.83 -16.83
C LEU A 191 -4.52 -30.12 -17.49
N HIS A 192 -3.49 -30.76 -16.94
CA HIS A 192 -3.03 -32.08 -17.38
C HIS A 192 -4.15 -33.13 -17.25
N MET A 193 -4.74 -33.24 -16.06
CA MET A 193 -5.83 -34.20 -15.80
C MET A 193 -7.04 -33.95 -16.71
N PHE A 194 -7.38 -32.69 -16.97
CA PHE A 194 -8.45 -32.32 -17.91
C PHE A 194 -8.15 -32.79 -19.33
N LEU A 195 -6.95 -32.53 -19.84
CA LEU A 195 -6.52 -32.99 -21.17
C LEU A 195 -6.54 -34.52 -21.27
N TRP A 196 -6.04 -35.20 -20.23
CA TRP A 196 -5.99 -36.67 -20.18
C TRP A 196 -7.40 -37.28 -20.15
N GLY A 197 -8.32 -36.70 -19.37
CA GLY A 197 -9.74 -37.07 -19.39
C GLY A 197 -10.37 -36.86 -20.77
N GLY A 198 -10.02 -35.77 -21.45
CA GLY A 198 -10.46 -35.50 -22.83
C GLY A 198 -9.96 -36.56 -23.83
N LEU A 199 -8.69 -36.96 -23.74
CA LEU A 199 -8.13 -38.04 -24.57
C LEU A 199 -8.83 -39.38 -24.29
N TRP A 200 -9.10 -39.67 -23.01
CA TRP A 200 -9.84 -40.87 -22.62
C TRP A 200 -11.24 -40.91 -23.23
N VAL A 201 -11.97 -39.78 -23.19
CA VAL A 201 -13.29 -39.65 -23.83
C VAL A 201 -13.19 -39.83 -25.35
N ALA A 202 -12.23 -39.18 -26.00
CA ALA A 202 -12.01 -39.29 -27.44
C ALA A 202 -11.75 -40.73 -27.90
N GLU A 203 -10.96 -41.49 -27.13
CA GLU A 203 -10.65 -42.88 -27.44
C GLU A 203 -11.82 -43.82 -27.18
N ASN A 204 -12.43 -43.74 -25.99
CA ASN A 204 -13.41 -44.74 -25.54
C ASN A 204 -14.83 -44.46 -26.05
N LEU A 205 -15.20 -43.18 -26.22
CA LEU A 205 -16.55 -42.80 -26.65
C LEU A 205 -16.63 -42.47 -28.13
N ALA A 206 -15.59 -41.84 -28.69
CA ALA A 206 -15.57 -41.45 -30.09
C ALA A 206 -14.76 -42.40 -31.00
N GLY A 207 -14.03 -43.37 -30.43
CA GLY A 207 -13.23 -44.33 -31.19
C GLY A 207 -12.07 -43.70 -31.98
N LEU A 208 -11.60 -42.52 -31.55
CA LEU A 208 -10.51 -41.81 -32.21
C LEU A 208 -9.16 -42.45 -31.83
N ASP A 209 -8.27 -42.62 -32.82
CA ASP A 209 -6.88 -42.97 -32.55
C ASP A 209 -6.13 -41.76 -31.98
N VAL A 210 -5.89 -41.80 -30.67
CA VAL A 210 -5.19 -40.75 -29.92
C VAL A 210 -3.77 -41.16 -29.52
N ALA A 211 -3.20 -42.23 -30.10
CA ALA A 211 -1.89 -42.75 -29.70
C ALA A 211 -0.78 -41.69 -29.82
N PHE A 212 -0.75 -40.96 -30.94
CA PHE A 212 0.21 -39.86 -31.15
C PHE A 212 0.03 -38.72 -30.14
N LEU A 213 -1.22 -38.36 -29.83
CA LEU A 213 -1.52 -37.32 -28.85
C LEU A 213 -1.13 -37.74 -27.44
N ARG A 214 -1.33 -39.00 -27.06
CA ARG A 214 -0.90 -39.52 -25.75
C ARG A 214 0.61 -39.42 -25.54
N VAL A 215 1.39 -39.73 -26.58
CA VAL A 215 2.86 -39.56 -26.54
C VAL A 215 3.23 -38.08 -26.48
N SER A 216 2.60 -37.26 -27.31
CA SER A 216 2.88 -35.81 -27.40
C SER A 216 2.50 -35.05 -26.13
N LEU A 217 1.43 -35.45 -25.45
CA LEU A 217 0.91 -34.84 -24.22
C LEU A 217 1.35 -35.60 -22.95
N SER A 218 2.49 -36.29 -23.03
CA SER A 218 3.08 -36.99 -21.87
C SER A 218 3.96 -36.04 -21.05
N LEU A 219 4.02 -36.27 -19.73
CA LEU A 219 4.90 -35.53 -18.81
C LEU A 219 6.40 -35.82 -19.01
N PHE A 220 6.75 -36.62 -20.02
CA PHE A 220 8.13 -36.84 -20.45
C PHE A 220 8.52 -35.93 -21.63
N ASN A 221 7.55 -35.22 -22.20
CA ASN A 221 7.78 -34.26 -23.26
C ASN A 221 7.98 -32.85 -22.64
N PRO A 222 9.22 -32.32 -22.59
CA PRO A 222 9.48 -31.03 -21.94
C PRO A 222 8.78 -29.86 -22.66
N VAL A 223 8.48 -29.99 -23.95
CA VAL A 223 7.73 -28.98 -24.71
C VAL A 223 6.28 -28.93 -24.24
N TYR A 224 5.69 -30.11 -23.99
CA TYR A 224 4.35 -30.21 -23.44
C TYR A 224 4.28 -29.61 -22.04
N ASP A 225 5.23 -29.96 -21.17
CA ASP A 225 5.30 -29.41 -19.81
C ASP A 225 5.45 -27.88 -19.82
N ALA A 226 6.33 -27.34 -20.67
CA ALA A 226 6.49 -25.90 -20.85
C ALA A 226 5.19 -25.25 -21.36
N GLY A 227 4.52 -25.85 -22.34
CA GLY A 227 3.24 -25.39 -22.85
C GLY A 227 2.14 -25.39 -21.78
N LEU A 228 2.11 -26.43 -20.95
CA LEU A 228 1.16 -26.59 -19.86
C LEU A 228 1.37 -25.53 -18.76
N VAL A 229 2.62 -25.29 -18.37
CA VAL A 229 3.01 -24.22 -17.42
C VAL A 229 2.64 -22.85 -17.98
N LEU A 230 2.94 -22.58 -19.25
CA LEU A 230 2.60 -21.30 -19.89
C LEU A 230 1.09 -21.09 -20.00
N ALA A 231 0.33 -22.13 -20.36
CA ALA A 231 -1.13 -22.08 -20.41
C ALA A 231 -1.73 -21.81 -19.02
N ALA A 232 -1.27 -22.53 -17.99
CA ALA A 232 -1.68 -22.30 -16.61
C ALA A 232 -1.30 -20.89 -16.13
N TRP A 233 -0.12 -20.40 -16.51
CA TRP A 233 0.31 -19.03 -16.20
C TRP A 233 -0.61 -17.99 -16.86
N ILE A 234 -0.93 -18.12 -18.15
CA ILE A 234 -1.85 -17.22 -18.86
C ILE A 234 -3.21 -17.15 -18.16
N LEU A 235 -3.75 -18.29 -17.73
CA LEU A 235 -5.03 -18.37 -17.01
C LEU A 235 -4.97 -17.71 -15.62
N LEU A 236 -3.81 -17.72 -14.96
CA LEU A 236 -3.63 -17.18 -13.61
C LEU A 236 -3.16 -15.72 -13.58
N VAL A 237 -2.71 -15.14 -14.71
CA VAL A 237 -2.27 -13.74 -14.76
C VAL A 237 -3.36 -12.78 -14.25
N PRO A 238 -4.62 -12.83 -14.73
CA PRO A 238 -5.69 -11.98 -14.20
C PRO A 238 -5.91 -12.09 -12.69
N TYR A 239 -5.88 -13.32 -12.17
CA TYR A 239 -6.01 -13.56 -10.74
C TYR A 239 -4.85 -12.93 -9.96
N ALA A 240 -3.61 -13.10 -10.43
CA ALA A 240 -2.45 -12.48 -9.81
C ALA A 240 -2.54 -10.95 -9.78
N GLU A 241 -3.07 -10.34 -10.85
CA GLU A 241 -3.32 -8.89 -10.91
C GLU A 241 -4.45 -8.45 -9.96
N ALA A 242 -5.51 -9.24 -9.81
CA ALA A 242 -6.58 -8.97 -8.84
C ALA A 242 -6.04 -9.00 -7.40
N VAL A 243 -5.20 -9.98 -7.06
CA VAL A 243 -4.54 -10.06 -5.76
C VAL A 243 -3.64 -8.85 -5.52
N ASN A 244 -2.84 -8.44 -6.52
CA ASN A 244 -2.00 -7.24 -6.44
C ASN A 244 -2.82 -5.98 -6.15
N TYR A 245 -3.92 -5.82 -6.88
CA TYR A 245 -4.83 -4.69 -6.73
C TYR A 245 -5.43 -4.62 -5.32
N LEU A 246 -5.97 -5.74 -4.83
CA LEU A 246 -6.59 -5.81 -3.50
C LEU A 246 -5.56 -5.65 -2.38
N LEU A 247 -4.33 -6.14 -2.57
CA LEU A 247 -3.22 -5.92 -1.62
C LEU A 247 -2.87 -4.42 -1.54
N HIS A 248 -2.80 -3.75 -2.69
CA HIS A 248 -2.55 -2.31 -2.75
C HIS A 248 -3.66 -1.50 -2.07
N ILE A 249 -4.94 -1.79 -2.37
CA ILE A 249 -6.08 -1.12 -1.71
C ILE A 249 -6.12 -1.40 -0.21
N ASP A 250 -5.87 -2.62 0.24
CA ASP A 250 -5.80 -2.93 1.67
C ASP A 250 -4.68 -2.15 2.36
N ALA A 251 -3.52 -2.06 1.70
CA ALA A 251 -2.42 -1.27 2.19
C ALA A 251 -2.86 0.19 2.36
N GLU A 252 -3.40 0.80 1.30
CA GLU A 252 -3.88 2.19 1.29
C GLU A 252 -4.96 2.46 2.36
N ALA A 253 -5.94 1.58 2.49
CA ALA A 253 -7.00 1.72 3.49
C ALA A 253 -6.43 1.78 4.92
N ARG A 254 -5.33 1.06 5.18
CA ARG A 254 -4.61 1.14 6.46
C ARG A 254 -3.74 2.39 6.56
N PHE A 255 -3.15 2.86 5.46
CA PHE A 255 -2.35 4.10 5.43
C PHE A 255 -3.17 5.36 5.69
N GLN A 256 -4.33 5.47 5.05
CA GLN A 256 -5.19 6.65 5.15
C GLN A 256 -5.97 6.69 6.47
N GLY A 257 -5.80 5.70 7.34
CA GLY A 257 -6.54 5.61 8.60
C GLY A 257 -8.02 5.27 8.40
N LEU A 258 -8.44 4.81 7.22
CA LEU A 258 -9.80 4.30 6.97
C LEU A 258 -10.09 3.08 7.85
N ASP A 259 -9.07 2.32 8.26
CA ASP A 259 -9.22 1.29 9.31
C ASP A 259 -9.66 1.90 10.65
N LEU A 260 -9.12 3.07 11.00
CA LEU A 260 -9.45 3.75 12.26
C LEU A 260 -10.87 4.32 12.20
N GLU A 261 -11.25 4.91 11.06
CA GLU A 261 -12.62 5.35 10.81
C GLU A 261 -13.60 4.16 10.82
N TYR A 262 -13.28 3.05 10.16
CA TYR A 262 -14.11 1.85 10.14
C TYR A 262 -14.24 1.22 11.53
N ARG A 263 -13.16 1.16 12.32
CA ARG A 263 -13.20 0.69 13.71
C ARG A 263 -14.04 1.60 14.61
N VAL A 264 -13.91 2.91 14.43
CA VAL A 264 -14.76 3.89 15.13
C VAL A 264 -16.22 3.70 14.72
N GLN A 265 -16.53 3.56 13.44
CA GLN A 265 -17.90 3.29 12.96
C GLN A 265 -18.45 1.96 13.49
N ARG A 266 -17.62 0.91 13.57
CA ARG A 266 -18.02 -0.40 14.12
C ARG A 266 -18.27 -0.35 15.63
N LEU A 267 -17.46 0.40 16.37
CA LEU A 267 -17.61 0.57 17.83
C LEU A 267 -18.70 1.58 18.21
N PHE A 268 -19.02 2.52 17.33
CA PHE A 268 -20.05 3.54 17.52
C PHE A 268 -21.07 3.57 16.36
N PRO A 269 -21.85 2.49 16.15
CA PRO A 269 -22.68 2.30 14.94
C PRO A 269 -23.88 3.26 14.81
N SER A 270 -24.19 4.08 15.83
CA SER A 270 -25.48 4.79 15.93
C SER A 270 -25.41 6.31 16.10
N ILE A 271 -24.24 6.95 15.94
CA ILE A 271 -24.13 8.39 16.17
C ILE A 271 -23.56 9.09 14.93
N HIS A 272 -24.48 9.67 14.15
CA HIS A 272 -24.28 10.78 13.19
C HIS A 272 -24.16 10.49 11.69
N ARG A 273 -25.32 10.51 11.00
CA ARG A 273 -25.42 10.93 9.58
C ARG A 273 -25.16 12.44 9.36
N ALA A 274 -24.95 13.24 10.41
CA ALA A 274 -24.85 14.70 10.30
C ALA A 274 -23.45 15.30 10.55
N GLN A 275 -22.50 14.58 11.14
CA GLN A 275 -21.18 15.15 11.51
C GLN A 275 -20.04 14.76 10.57
N THR A 276 -20.17 13.64 9.84
CA THR A 276 -19.12 13.13 8.94
C THR A 276 -18.90 14.03 7.71
N GLY A 277 -19.94 14.73 7.25
CA GLY A 277 -19.85 15.66 6.11
C GLY A 277 -18.94 16.87 6.36
N MET A 278 -18.82 17.34 7.61
CA MET A 278 -17.96 18.49 7.91
C MET A 278 -16.47 18.12 8.03
N ILE A 279 -16.16 16.89 8.41
CA ILE A 279 -14.77 16.45 8.61
C ILE A 279 -14.12 16.18 7.24
N LEU A 280 -14.85 15.57 6.30
CA LEU A 280 -14.37 15.33 4.93
C LEU A 280 -14.14 16.62 4.14
N ALA A 281 -14.99 17.63 4.31
CA ALA A 281 -14.78 18.95 3.71
C ALA A 281 -13.53 19.65 4.26
N ALA A 282 -13.21 19.47 5.54
CA ALA A 282 -12.03 20.06 6.17
C ALA A 282 -10.71 19.39 5.71
N VAL A 283 -10.75 18.09 5.41
CA VAL A 283 -9.57 17.35 4.90
C VAL A 283 -9.32 17.66 3.43
N ALA A 284 -10.37 17.77 2.60
CA ALA A 284 -10.23 18.13 1.19
C ALA A 284 -9.67 19.56 0.98
N LEU A 285 -9.99 20.50 1.87
CA LEU A 285 -9.44 21.86 1.85
C LEU A 285 -7.99 21.94 2.38
N GLY A 286 -7.55 20.98 3.19
CA GLY A 286 -6.18 20.95 3.71
C GLY A 286 -5.13 20.42 2.74
N LEU A 287 -5.54 19.66 1.71
CA LEU A 287 -4.62 18.95 0.81
C LEU A 287 -4.23 19.72 -0.46
N THR A 288 -4.80 20.90 -0.70
CA THR A 288 -4.53 21.69 -1.93
C THR A 288 -3.45 22.76 -1.77
N TRP A 289 -2.78 22.85 -0.61
CA TRP A 289 -1.80 23.90 -0.33
C TRP A 289 -0.40 23.35 -0.02
N THR A 290 0.28 22.79 -1.03
CA THR A 290 1.69 22.38 -0.92
C THR A 290 2.62 23.39 -1.58
N GLY A 291 2.91 24.48 -0.85
CA GLY A 291 4.03 25.38 -1.13
C GLY A 291 5.31 24.85 -0.47
N ALA A 292 6.43 24.89 -1.19
CA ALA A 292 7.73 24.40 -0.75
C ALA A 292 8.14 24.97 0.63
N ALA A 293 8.09 24.14 1.67
CA ALA A 293 8.48 24.51 3.02
C ALA A 293 10.00 24.37 3.19
N ARG A 294 10.69 25.51 3.36
CA ARG A 294 11.94 25.54 4.13
C ARG A 294 11.61 25.06 5.53
N ALA A 295 12.42 24.15 6.08
CA ALA A 295 12.29 23.67 7.45
C ALA A 295 12.52 24.84 8.41
N VAL A 296 11.43 25.48 8.84
CA VAL A 296 11.43 26.43 9.96
C VAL A 296 11.42 25.60 11.24
N ASP A 297 12.29 25.93 12.17
CA ASP A 297 12.50 25.22 13.43
C ASP A 297 11.32 25.42 14.40
N HIS A 298 10.21 24.73 14.15
CA HIS A 298 8.95 24.87 14.89
C HIS A 298 9.07 24.64 16.40
N ARG A 299 10.07 23.86 16.85
CA ARG A 299 10.30 23.62 18.27
C ARG A 299 10.76 24.89 18.99
N ALA A 300 11.61 25.70 18.35
CA ALA A 300 12.11 26.94 18.92
C ALA A 300 10.97 27.96 19.11
N GLU A 301 10.04 28.03 18.16
CA GLU A 301 8.86 28.90 18.22
C GLU A 301 7.93 28.52 19.41
N VAL A 302 7.63 27.22 19.57
CA VAL A 302 6.81 26.74 20.68
C VAL A 302 7.49 27.00 22.04
N GLN A 303 8.81 26.78 22.14
CA GLN A 303 9.57 27.05 23.37
C GLN A 303 9.57 28.55 23.74
N LYS A 304 9.72 29.43 22.74
CA LYS A 304 9.63 30.88 22.94
C LYS A 304 8.24 31.27 23.46
N ALA A 305 7.18 30.77 22.81
CA ALA A 305 5.80 31.05 23.22
C ALA A 305 5.50 30.62 24.66
N ARG A 306 6.00 29.45 25.10
CA ARG A 306 5.85 28.98 26.49
C ARG A 306 6.56 29.89 27.50
N LYS A 307 7.77 30.34 27.19
CA LYS A 307 8.52 31.28 28.05
C LYS A 307 7.76 32.61 28.20
N ASP A 308 7.23 33.14 27.11
CA ASP A 308 6.45 34.39 27.13
C ASP A 308 5.15 34.24 27.91
N LEU A 309 4.45 33.11 27.74
CA LEU A 309 3.22 32.79 28.47
C LEU A 309 3.46 32.67 29.99
N ALA A 310 4.55 32.01 30.40
CA ALA A 310 4.96 31.91 31.79
C ALA A 310 5.33 33.28 32.40
N GLY A 311 5.85 34.21 31.59
CA GLY A 311 6.06 35.60 31.98
C GLY A 311 4.74 36.30 32.29
N ILE A 312 3.76 36.19 31.38
CA ILE A 312 2.41 36.77 31.55
C ILE A 312 1.72 36.19 32.79
N GLN A 313 1.81 34.88 33.02
CA GLN A 313 1.21 34.22 34.17
C GLN A 313 1.74 34.77 35.50
N ARG A 314 3.06 35.00 35.62
CA ARG A 314 3.67 35.61 36.81
C ARG A 314 3.20 37.06 37.03
N GLU A 315 3.12 37.85 35.96
CA GLU A 315 2.62 39.22 36.04
C GLU A 315 1.15 39.30 36.48
N VAL A 316 0.29 38.42 35.94
CA VAL A 316 -1.12 38.33 36.34
C VAL A 316 -1.25 37.93 37.80
N ALA A 317 -0.46 36.95 38.26
CA ALA A 317 -0.45 36.52 39.65
C ALA A 317 -0.03 37.65 40.61
N ALA A 318 0.98 38.44 40.25
CA ALA A 318 1.50 39.53 41.07
C ALA A 318 0.64 40.81 41.10
N ALA A 319 -0.26 41.01 40.13
CA ALA A 319 -1.08 42.22 40.06
C ALA A 319 -2.12 42.25 41.20
N ASN A 320 -2.01 43.26 42.08
CA ASN A 320 -2.97 43.57 43.15
C ASN A 320 -3.10 45.10 43.32
N PRO A 321 -4.25 45.72 43.01
CA PRO A 321 -5.47 45.10 42.47
C PRO A 321 -5.30 44.64 41.01
N TYR A 322 -6.08 43.64 40.59
CA TYR A 322 -6.05 43.14 39.22
C TYR A 322 -6.78 44.10 38.27
N PRO A 323 -6.10 44.73 37.29
CA PRO A 323 -6.69 45.76 36.45
C PRO A 323 -7.55 45.20 35.29
N GLY A 324 -7.88 43.90 35.31
CA GLY A 324 -8.48 43.19 34.19
C GLY A 324 -7.45 42.65 33.19
N GLY A 325 -7.86 41.68 32.36
CA GLY A 325 -6.96 40.99 31.42
C GLY A 325 -6.54 41.84 30.21
N ALA A 326 -7.14 43.03 30.04
CA ALA A 326 -6.94 43.89 28.87
C ALA A 326 -5.46 44.24 28.65
N ARG A 327 -4.70 44.45 29.73
CA ARG A 327 -3.25 44.76 29.68
C ARG A 327 -2.43 43.70 28.95
N TRP A 328 -2.77 42.42 29.09
CA TRP A 328 -2.01 41.30 28.51
C TRP A 328 -2.57 40.79 27.19
N SER A 329 -3.81 41.16 26.84
CA SER A 329 -4.49 40.72 25.62
C SER A 329 -3.67 40.95 24.34
N ARG A 330 -2.99 42.09 24.22
CA ARG A 330 -2.13 42.42 23.07
C ARG A 330 -0.89 41.52 23.00
N ARG A 331 -0.27 41.19 24.14
CA ARG A 331 0.89 40.27 24.19
C ARG A 331 0.47 38.84 23.86
N LEU A 332 -0.65 38.37 24.40
CA LEU A 332 -1.21 37.06 24.08
C LEU A 332 -1.56 36.95 22.59
N SER A 333 -2.12 38.00 21.99
CA SER A 333 -2.41 38.03 20.56
C SER A 333 -1.14 37.96 19.71
N ARG A 334 -0.06 38.64 20.13
CA ARG A 334 1.25 38.55 19.48
C ARG A 334 1.83 37.15 19.55
N ILE A 335 1.78 36.47 20.70
CA ILE A 335 2.22 35.07 20.82
C ILE A 335 1.46 34.18 19.85
N ALA A 336 0.14 34.40 19.71
CA ALA A 336 -0.69 33.64 18.78
C ALA A 336 -0.36 33.92 17.31
N GLU A 337 0.06 35.14 16.96
CA GLU A 337 0.55 35.52 15.63
C GLU A 337 1.93 34.96 15.32
N GLU A 338 2.83 34.90 16.30
CA GLU A 338 4.16 34.30 16.13
C GLU A 338 4.08 32.78 15.98
N LEU A 339 3.18 32.11 16.72
CA LEU A 339 2.95 30.66 16.60
C LEU A 339 2.28 30.27 15.28
N ASP A 340 1.43 31.15 14.74
CA ASP A 340 0.60 30.86 13.57
C ASP A 340 0.46 32.11 12.69
N PRO A 341 1.51 32.46 11.91
CA PRO A 341 1.49 33.61 11.03
C PRO A 341 0.42 33.42 9.96
N GLY A 342 -0.64 34.24 10.01
CA GLY A 342 -1.80 34.13 9.12
C GLY A 342 -2.95 33.25 9.64
N GLY A 343 -2.78 32.61 10.81
CA GLY A 343 -3.87 31.89 11.47
C GLY A 343 -4.99 32.82 11.93
N THR A 344 -6.23 32.40 11.77
CA THR A 344 -7.42 33.09 12.30
C THR A 344 -7.98 32.35 13.52
N VAL A 345 -9.02 32.89 14.15
CA VAL A 345 -9.70 32.18 15.26
C VAL A 345 -10.35 30.88 14.75
N LYS A 346 -10.81 30.84 13.49
CA LYS A 346 -11.53 29.69 12.92
C LYS A 346 -10.60 28.68 12.25
N GLN A 347 -9.42 29.11 11.79
CA GLN A 347 -8.50 28.33 10.96
C GLN A 347 -7.06 28.55 11.43
N GLY A 348 -6.26 27.49 11.53
CA GLY A 348 -4.86 27.57 11.97
C GLY A 348 -4.48 26.44 12.92
N ARG A 349 -3.18 26.07 12.93
CA ARG A 349 -2.63 25.00 13.78
C ARG A 349 -2.78 25.31 15.26
N TYR A 350 -2.73 26.59 15.63
CA TYR A 350 -2.84 27.08 17.01
C TYR A 350 -4.17 27.81 17.25
N ARG A 351 -5.24 27.48 16.50
CA ARG A 351 -6.57 28.09 16.68
C ARG A 351 -7.10 27.99 18.12
N TRP A 352 -6.79 26.89 18.82
CA TRP A 352 -7.18 26.68 20.22
C TRP A 352 -6.54 27.70 21.16
N PHE A 353 -5.36 28.22 20.81
CA PHE A 353 -4.69 29.28 21.57
C PHE A 353 -5.42 30.60 21.37
N ARG A 354 -5.73 30.96 20.11
CA ARG A 354 -6.51 32.16 19.77
C ARG A 354 -7.90 32.14 20.40
N GLN A 355 -8.56 30.98 20.39
CA GLN A 355 -9.86 30.80 21.03
C GLN A 355 -9.77 30.93 22.56
N GLY A 356 -8.74 30.36 23.18
CA GLY A 356 -8.53 30.48 24.63
C GLY A 356 -8.31 31.91 25.10
N ILE A 357 -7.73 32.77 24.26
CA ILE A 357 -7.52 34.19 24.59
C ILE A 357 -8.71 35.09 24.19
N GLN A 358 -9.74 34.57 23.53
CA GLN A 358 -10.95 35.34 23.25
C GLN A 358 -11.68 35.66 24.54
N GLY A 359 -12.01 36.94 24.75
CA GLY A 359 -12.65 37.39 25.98
C GLY A 359 -11.71 37.50 27.18
N PHE A 360 -10.41 37.17 27.03
CA PHE A 360 -9.42 37.23 28.12
C PHE A 360 -9.38 38.59 28.83
N ALA A 361 -9.64 39.67 28.10
CA ALA A 361 -9.67 41.02 28.63
C ALA A 361 -10.68 41.23 29.77
N ARG A 362 -11.76 40.43 29.82
CA ARG A 362 -12.88 40.56 30.76
C ARG A 362 -12.87 39.50 31.87
N LEU A 363 -11.95 38.54 31.81
CA LEU A 363 -11.90 37.46 32.79
C LEU A 363 -11.47 37.99 34.17
N PRO A 364 -12.05 37.49 35.28
CA PRO A 364 -11.51 37.73 36.62
C PRO A 364 -10.13 37.06 36.76
N LYS A 365 -9.36 37.51 37.76
CA LYS A 365 -7.95 37.09 37.96
C LYS A 365 -7.77 35.57 37.98
N GLU A 366 -8.64 34.85 38.67
CA GLU A 366 -8.56 33.38 38.80
C GLU A 366 -8.82 32.68 37.47
N GLU A 367 -9.87 33.06 36.74
CA GLU A 367 -10.17 32.50 35.42
C GLU A 367 -9.07 32.82 34.39
N ALA A 368 -8.48 34.01 34.48
CA ALA A 368 -7.33 34.38 33.65
C ALA A 368 -6.13 33.45 33.91
N LEU A 369 -5.79 33.17 35.18
CA LEU A 369 -4.71 32.25 35.54
C LEU A 369 -4.99 30.80 35.10
N ASN A 370 -6.23 30.33 35.25
CA ASN A 370 -6.63 29.00 34.79
C ASN A 370 -6.50 28.88 33.27
N THR A 371 -6.94 29.90 32.53
CA THR A 371 -6.82 29.96 31.06
C THR A 371 -5.36 29.91 30.62
N LEU A 372 -4.48 30.71 31.24
CA LEU A 372 -3.03 30.70 30.94
C LEU A 372 -2.38 29.34 31.23
N THR A 373 -2.77 28.68 32.32
CA THR A 373 -2.26 27.36 32.71
C THR A 373 -2.66 26.29 31.69
N GLU A 374 -3.90 26.32 31.22
CA GLU A 374 -4.37 25.39 30.19
C GLU A 374 -3.68 25.62 28.84
N LEU A 375 -3.39 26.87 28.48
CA LEU A 375 -2.63 27.20 27.28
C LEU A 375 -1.19 26.69 27.36
N ASP A 376 -0.50 26.82 28.50
CA ASP A 376 0.86 26.27 28.67
C ASP A 376 0.87 24.75 28.59
N ARG A 377 -0.11 24.08 29.24
CA ARG A 377 -0.24 22.62 29.18
C ARG A 377 -0.36 22.11 27.74
N LYS A 378 -1.18 22.76 26.92
CA LYS A 378 -1.34 22.41 25.50
C LYS A 378 -0.06 22.68 24.70
N LEU A 379 0.62 23.80 24.93
CA LEU A 379 1.91 24.06 24.29
C LEU A 379 2.98 23.03 24.69
N ALA A 380 2.99 22.57 25.95
CA ALA A 380 3.91 21.54 26.42
C ALA A 380 3.70 20.19 25.70
N LEU A 381 2.44 19.80 25.46
CA LEU A 381 2.12 18.60 24.68
C LEU A 381 2.59 18.73 23.22
N VAL A 382 2.42 19.91 22.62
CA VAL A 382 2.93 20.18 21.26
C VAL A 382 4.45 20.08 21.24
N GLU A 383 5.15 20.70 22.20
CA GLU A 383 6.61 20.62 22.32
C GLU A 383 7.11 19.18 22.46
N ALA A 384 6.45 18.35 23.28
CA ALA A 384 6.80 16.95 23.48
C ALA A 384 6.60 16.09 22.22
N SER A 385 5.66 16.47 21.34
CA SER A 385 5.42 15.78 20.07
C SER A 385 6.40 16.15 18.96
N LEU A 386 7.18 17.24 19.13
CA LEU A 386 8.18 17.67 18.16
C LEU A 386 9.50 16.91 18.36
N PRO A 387 10.21 16.54 17.27
CA PRO A 387 11.50 15.86 17.38
C PRO A 387 12.49 16.69 18.21
N PRO A 388 13.42 16.06 18.94
CA PRO A 388 14.51 16.76 19.62
C PRO A 388 15.23 17.65 18.61
N ALA A 389 15.50 18.90 18.97
CA ALA A 389 16.43 19.70 18.18
C ALA A 389 17.77 18.97 18.22
N GLU A 390 18.22 18.45 17.07
CA GLU A 390 19.55 17.89 16.95
C GLU A 390 20.52 18.99 17.32
N SER A 391 21.10 18.89 18.51
CA SER A 391 22.10 19.85 18.96
C SER A 391 23.31 19.67 18.04
N PRO A 392 23.76 20.71 17.31
CA PRO A 392 24.89 20.61 16.37
C PRO A 392 26.20 20.12 17.02
N GLN A 393 26.26 20.07 18.35
CA GLN A 393 27.39 19.61 19.14
C GLN A 393 27.34 18.13 19.56
N GLN A 394 26.28 17.38 19.25
CA GLN A 394 26.17 15.94 19.57
C GLN A 394 26.26 15.01 18.34
N ALA A 395 26.56 15.54 17.16
CA ALA A 395 26.77 14.76 15.93
C ALA A 395 28.07 13.90 15.94
N GLY A 396 28.75 13.74 17.08
CA GLY A 396 30.08 13.12 17.13
C GLY A 396 30.36 12.06 18.20
N SER A 397 29.48 11.77 19.16
CA SER A 397 29.93 10.93 20.30
C SER A 397 28.84 10.18 21.09
N SER A 398 27.79 9.69 20.44
CA SER A 398 27.00 8.60 21.03
C SER A 398 26.84 7.48 20.03
N PRO A 399 27.48 6.31 20.24
CA PRO A 399 27.24 5.16 19.40
C PRO A 399 25.74 4.79 19.48
N PRO A 400 25.17 4.23 18.39
CA PRO A 400 23.78 3.81 18.38
C PRO A 400 23.53 2.84 19.55
N LEU A 401 22.47 3.10 20.32
CA LEU A 401 22.07 2.23 21.43
C LEU A 401 21.97 0.79 20.93
N THR A 402 22.77 -0.09 21.52
CA THR A 402 22.75 -1.50 21.16
C THR A 402 21.52 -2.17 21.76
N THR A 403 21.09 -3.27 21.15
CA THR A 403 19.91 -4.05 21.60
C THR A 403 19.99 -4.46 23.07
N ASP A 404 21.20 -4.59 23.61
CA ASP A 404 21.45 -4.91 25.02
C ASP A 404 21.24 -3.73 25.97
N ASP A 405 21.44 -2.49 25.51
CA ASP A 405 21.15 -1.29 26.27
C ASP A 405 19.64 -1.07 26.37
N ILE A 406 18.89 -1.43 25.32
CA ILE A 406 17.42 -1.41 25.32
C ILE A 406 16.85 -2.48 26.27
N LYS A 407 17.48 -3.66 26.34
CA LYS A 407 17.07 -4.72 27.28
C LYS A 407 17.26 -4.33 28.75
N LYS A 408 18.26 -3.52 29.08
CA LYS A 408 18.50 -3.03 30.45
C LYS A 408 17.51 -1.97 30.91
N LEU A 409 16.81 -1.31 29.99
CA LEU A 409 15.80 -0.29 30.29
C LEU A 409 14.39 -0.87 30.50
N LEU A 410 14.19 -2.16 30.22
CA LEU A 410 12.94 -2.85 30.53
C LEU A 410 12.97 -3.31 31.99
N PRO A 411 11.89 -3.08 32.77
CA PRO A 411 11.81 -3.57 34.15
C PRO A 411 11.96 -5.09 34.21
N PRO A 412 12.73 -5.64 35.16
CA PRO A 412 12.93 -7.08 35.29
C PRO A 412 11.62 -7.72 35.76
N GLY A 413 10.79 -8.20 34.85
CA GLY A 413 9.53 -8.83 35.22
C GLY A 413 8.54 -9.03 34.09
N SER A 414 8.87 -9.84 33.09
CA SER A 414 7.83 -10.43 32.22
C SER A 414 8.24 -11.70 31.45
N GLU A 415 9.46 -12.24 31.60
CA GLU A 415 9.85 -13.46 30.86
C GLU A 415 9.51 -14.78 31.60
N GLU A 416 9.14 -14.77 32.88
CA GLU A 416 8.84 -16.02 33.62
C GLU A 416 7.35 -16.45 33.62
N ALA A 417 6.42 -15.62 33.13
CA ALA A 417 4.99 -15.93 33.21
C ALA A 417 4.43 -16.79 32.04
N ASN A 418 5.28 -17.35 31.18
CA ASN A 418 4.80 -18.14 30.03
C ASN A 418 5.43 -19.55 29.94
N LYS A 419 5.49 -20.25 31.08
CA LYS A 419 5.57 -21.73 31.09
C LYS A 419 4.27 -22.30 31.63
N ASN A 420 3.53 -22.96 30.73
CA ASN A 420 2.37 -23.83 30.92
C ASN A 420 0.99 -23.22 31.26
N PRO A 421 0.08 -23.14 30.26
CA PRO A 421 -1.34 -23.35 30.46
C PRO A 421 -1.72 -24.69 29.82
N GLY A 422 -1.65 -25.77 30.59
CA GLY A 422 -1.86 -27.13 30.05
C GLY A 422 -2.20 -28.18 31.11
N ALA A 423 -3.06 -27.84 32.08
CA ALA A 423 -3.70 -28.83 32.94
C ALA A 423 -5.10 -28.36 33.30
N ALA A 424 -6.10 -28.84 32.56
CA ALA A 424 -7.51 -28.68 32.91
C ALA A 424 -7.86 -29.67 34.04
N PRO A 425 -8.59 -29.25 35.09
CA PRO A 425 -9.07 -30.17 36.12
C PRO A 425 -10.27 -30.97 35.61
N LYS A 426 -10.29 -32.28 35.92
CA LYS A 426 -11.43 -33.17 35.66
C LYS A 426 -12.58 -32.84 36.62
N PRO A 427 -13.84 -32.80 36.15
CA PRO A 427 -14.99 -32.72 37.03
C PRO A 427 -15.36 -34.09 37.61
N SER A 428 -15.69 -34.07 38.90
CA SER A 428 -16.33 -35.13 39.69
C SER A 428 -17.83 -35.17 39.47
#